data_AF-A0A161HLL7-F1
#
_entry.id   AF-A0A161HLL7-F1
#
_cell.length_a   1.000
_cell.length_b   1.000
_cell.length_c   1.000
_cell.angle_alpha   90.00
_cell.angle_beta   90.00
_cell.angle_gamma   90.00
#
_symmetry.space_group_name_H-M   'P 1'
#
loop_
_entity.id
_entity.type
_entity.pdbx_description
1 polymer ?
#
loop_
_entity_poly.entity_id
_entity_poly.type
_entity_poly.pdbx_seq_one_letter_code
_entity_poly.pdbx_strand_id
1 'polypeptide(L)'
;MFNGYRPAFWSQRIKHRHLVIFFLLLSVILLIISILGCSSSSAANPSLYLVEIQYDAYGQLFMKAGENGIVNADAYNVLNAYDVNSDLQVRIGYFGICTNSSYSLPLVVQNQLGSLAPKPSNATNAGWVCSSNATHLANEFTWPTQDALNLVYVANAVRTHSMTPWVLIIAIVLSGISCFLLILVHTTGSQAFPLTTGTTTGAFLFAVLGMTSQQTAINSISQMAFTLSQNSLKITTGKSAAGLGWAATAFLFLSSIALVLIFISEKNIRARDSDLESSFPREAPTKVSHEEEEEAQEVKSLIEAMGDKVLGARQRAAAEQAAEEAAIEYDMARRESEAQKATRDAAAREAASRQSAHNAARPPSPMAESNHFRMPGTISMPTPY
;
A
#
# COMPACT_ATOMS: atom_id res chain seq x y z
N MET A 1 0.88 -21.63 56.86
CA MET A 1 1.70 -22.56 56.04
C MET A 1 1.07 -22.85 54.67
N PHE A 2 0.65 -21.82 53.92
CA PHE A 2 0.33 -21.96 52.50
C PHE A 2 0.95 -20.78 51.76
N ASN A 3 2.20 -21.00 51.37
CA ASN A 3 2.98 -20.12 50.52
C ASN A 3 2.47 -20.28 49.08
N GLY A 4 1.44 -19.50 48.72
CA GLY A 4 0.80 -19.52 47.40
C GLY A 4 1.58 -18.70 46.37
N TYR A 5 2.79 -19.14 46.03
CA TYR A 5 3.52 -18.62 44.88
C TYR A 5 2.78 -19.01 43.59
N ARG A 6 2.00 -18.10 43.00
CA ARG A 6 1.57 -18.18 41.58
C ARG A 6 1.90 -16.90 40.79
N PRO A 7 3.19 -16.56 40.56
CA PRO A 7 3.54 -15.49 39.62
C PRO A 7 3.65 -15.97 38.15
N ALA A 8 3.54 -17.27 37.85
CA ALA A 8 3.80 -17.77 36.48
C ALA A 8 2.71 -17.43 35.44
N PHE A 9 1.45 -17.23 35.85
CA PHE A 9 0.34 -17.05 34.89
C PHE A 9 0.32 -15.65 34.24
N TRP A 10 0.78 -14.63 34.96
CA TRP A 10 0.81 -13.25 34.47
C TRP A 10 1.89 -13.01 33.41
N SER A 11 3.05 -13.68 33.52
CA SER A 11 4.12 -13.61 32.52
C SER A 11 3.75 -14.25 31.17
N GLN A 12 2.93 -15.32 31.18
CA GLN A 12 2.42 -15.93 29.94
C GLN A 12 1.31 -15.10 29.26
N ARG A 13 0.40 -14.47 30.03
CA ARG A 13 -0.68 -13.66 29.45
C ARG A 13 -0.20 -12.42 28.69
N ILE A 14 0.91 -11.81 29.13
CA ILE A 14 1.48 -10.64 28.46
C ILE A 14 1.95 -11.01 27.03
N LYS A 15 2.50 -12.21 26.83
CA LYS A 15 2.97 -12.69 25.52
C LYS A 15 1.84 -12.85 24.50
N HIS A 16 0.68 -13.37 24.92
CA HIS A 16 -0.43 -13.63 24.00
C HIS A 16 -1.07 -12.35 23.45
N ARG A 17 -1.21 -11.31 24.27
CA ARG A 17 -1.75 -10.01 23.82
C ARG A 17 -0.84 -9.34 22.79
N HIS A 18 0.46 -9.36 23.02
CA HIS A 18 1.43 -8.75 22.12
C HIS A 18 1.49 -9.49 20.78
N LEU A 19 1.37 -10.83 20.81
CA LEU A 19 1.28 -11.66 19.61
C LEU A 19 0.01 -11.36 18.77
N VAL A 20 -1.14 -11.12 19.42
CA VAL A 20 -2.37 -10.72 18.70
C VAL A 20 -2.22 -9.33 18.08
N ILE A 21 -1.67 -8.36 18.82
CA ILE A 21 -1.39 -7.02 18.30
C ILE A 21 -0.43 -7.09 17.10
N PHE A 22 0.60 -7.92 17.18
CA PHE A 22 1.54 -8.14 16.08
C PHE A 22 0.85 -8.67 14.82
N PHE A 23 0.00 -9.71 14.94
CA PHE A 23 -0.74 -10.23 13.77
C PHE A 23 -1.75 -9.22 13.22
N LEU A 24 -2.41 -8.44 14.07
CA LEU A 24 -3.31 -7.37 13.63
C LEU A 24 -2.54 -6.30 12.85
N LEU A 25 -1.43 -5.81 13.38
CA LEU A 25 -0.60 -4.81 12.73
C LEU A 25 -0.05 -5.33 11.39
N LEU A 26 0.41 -6.57 11.36
CA LEU A 26 0.84 -7.23 10.13
C LEU A 26 -0.30 -7.31 9.10
N SER A 27 -1.51 -7.66 9.53
CA SER A 27 -2.68 -7.70 8.64
C SER A 27 -3.04 -6.33 8.07
N VAL A 28 -2.96 -5.26 8.87
CA VAL A 28 -3.20 -3.88 8.43
C VAL A 28 -2.18 -3.47 7.38
N ILE A 29 -0.89 -3.73 7.62
CA ILE A 29 0.18 -3.43 6.65
C ILE A 29 -0.07 -4.17 5.33
N LEU A 30 -0.38 -5.47 5.40
CA LEU A 30 -0.62 -6.27 4.20
C LEU A 30 -1.84 -5.81 3.41
N LEU A 31 -2.92 -5.40 4.10
CA LEU A 31 -4.10 -4.81 3.46
C LEU A 31 -3.78 -3.44 2.83
N ILE A 32 -2.99 -2.59 3.48
CA ILE A 32 -2.59 -1.31 2.88
C ILE A 32 -1.78 -1.56 1.60
N ILE A 33 -0.81 -2.46 1.64
CA ILE A 33 -0.01 -2.83 0.47
C ILE A 33 -0.91 -3.38 -0.64
N SER A 34 -1.90 -4.22 -0.33
CA SER A 34 -2.79 -4.79 -1.36
C SER A 34 -3.65 -3.74 -2.06
N ILE A 35 -4.07 -2.67 -1.38
CA ILE A 35 -4.86 -1.59 -2.00
C ILE A 35 -3.96 -0.59 -2.76
N LEU A 36 -2.73 -0.33 -2.29
CA LEU A 36 -1.83 0.63 -2.94
C LEU A 36 -1.59 0.31 -4.42
N GLY A 37 -1.60 -0.97 -4.79
CA GLY A 37 -1.64 -1.43 -6.19
C GLY A 37 -0.59 -0.77 -7.09
N CYS A 38 -0.86 -0.75 -8.40
CA CYS A 38 0.05 -0.26 -9.43
C CYS A 38 0.20 1.28 -9.40
N SER A 39 0.72 1.83 -8.30
CA SER A 39 0.92 3.27 -8.09
C SER A 39 2.37 3.72 -8.28
N SER A 40 3.31 2.78 -8.48
CA SER A 40 4.72 3.10 -8.69
C SER A 40 5.19 2.71 -10.09
N SER A 41 5.73 3.68 -10.82
CA SER A 41 6.47 3.49 -12.09
C SER A 41 7.84 2.84 -11.90
N SER A 42 8.23 2.54 -10.66
CA SER A 42 9.54 1.95 -10.37
C SER A 42 9.63 0.50 -10.88
N ALA A 43 10.66 0.21 -11.67
CA ALA A 43 11.02 -1.15 -12.13
C ALA A 43 11.28 -2.17 -11.00
N ALA A 44 11.34 -1.72 -9.73
CA ALA A 44 11.69 -2.53 -8.58
C ALA A 44 10.60 -3.52 -8.13
N ASN A 45 9.31 -3.31 -8.43
CA ASN A 45 8.22 -4.22 -8.01
C ASN A 45 7.09 -4.33 -9.05
N PRO A 46 7.33 -4.97 -10.21
CA PRO A 46 6.33 -5.10 -11.28
C PRO A 46 5.16 -6.05 -10.97
N SER A 47 5.12 -6.76 -9.84
CA SER A 47 4.14 -7.82 -9.60
C SER A 47 2.87 -7.39 -8.84
N LEU A 48 2.78 -6.13 -8.39
CA LEU A 48 1.68 -5.65 -7.56
C LEU A 48 0.57 -4.99 -8.39
N TYR A 49 -0.17 -5.80 -9.13
CA TYR A 49 -1.35 -5.41 -9.91
C TYR A 49 -2.51 -6.36 -9.63
N LEU A 50 -3.75 -5.98 -9.97
CA LEU A 50 -4.91 -6.88 -9.87
C LEU A 50 -5.06 -7.70 -11.14
N VAL A 51 -5.03 -7.00 -12.27
CA VAL A 51 -5.24 -7.55 -13.61
C VAL A 51 -4.24 -6.91 -14.55
N GLU A 52 -3.64 -7.72 -15.40
CA GLU A 52 -2.84 -7.30 -16.54
C GLU A 52 -3.56 -7.74 -17.80
N ILE A 53 -3.73 -6.83 -18.74
CA ILE A 53 -4.30 -7.06 -20.06
C ILE A 53 -3.19 -6.76 -21.05
N GLN A 54 -2.85 -7.75 -21.88
CA GLN A 54 -1.83 -7.64 -22.91
C GLN A 54 -2.44 -8.11 -24.24
N TYR A 55 -2.04 -7.48 -25.34
CA TYR A 55 -2.29 -8.04 -26.67
C TYR A 55 -1.45 -9.31 -26.85
N ASP A 56 -2.11 -10.44 -27.10
CA ASP A 56 -1.37 -11.65 -27.46
C ASP A 56 -0.99 -11.54 -28.94
N ALA A 57 0.27 -11.79 -29.27
CA ALA A 57 0.69 -11.83 -30.67
C ALA A 57 -0.19 -12.87 -31.36
N TYR A 58 -0.84 -12.49 -32.46
CA TYR A 58 -1.75 -13.34 -33.22
C TYR A 58 -1.05 -14.64 -33.63
N GLY A 59 -1.02 -15.63 -32.74
CA GLY A 59 -0.75 -17.00 -33.08
C GLY A 59 -1.84 -17.34 -34.08
N GLN A 60 -1.45 -17.75 -35.28
CA GLN A 60 -2.32 -18.05 -36.42
C GLN A 60 -3.29 -19.19 -36.10
N LEU A 61 -4.22 -18.95 -35.18
CA LEU A 61 -5.37 -19.78 -34.94
C LEU A 61 -6.37 -19.33 -35.99
N PHE A 62 -6.15 -19.88 -37.19
CA PHE A 62 -7.17 -20.06 -38.19
C PHE A 62 -8.50 -20.30 -37.49
N MET A 63 -9.50 -19.54 -37.92
CA MET A 63 -10.89 -19.80 -37.62
C MET A 63 -11.16 -21.30 -37.77
N LYS A 64 -11.14 -22.04 -36.66
CA LYS A 64 -11.87 -23.30 -36.59
C LYS A 64 -13.33 -22.89 -36.39
N ALA A 65 -13.90 -22.34 -37.46
CA ALA A 65 -15.31 -22.09 -37.59
C ALA A 65 -16.00 -23.44 -37.41
N GLY A 66 -16.50 -23.70 -36.20
CA GLY A 66 -17.08 -25.00 -35.89
C GLY A 66 -17.47 -25.21 -34.44
N GLU A 67 -16.74 -24.68 -33.45
CA GLU A 67 -17.00 -25.09 -32.05
C GLU A 67 -17.46 -23.99 -31.09
N ASN A 68 -17.05 -22.72 -31.21
CA ASN A 68 -17.27 -21.74 -30.11
C ASN A 68 -17.87 -20.36 -30.46
N GLY A 69 -18.60 -20.22 -31.58
CA GLY A 69 -19.42 -19.02 -31.86
C GLY A 69 -19.04 -18.22 -33.12
N ILE A 70 -19.88 -17.23 -33.45
CA ILE A 70 -19.78 -16.41 -34.66
C ILE A 70 -18.74 -15.30 -34.46
N VAL A 71 -17.67 -15.35 -35.26
CA VAL A 71 -16.66 -14.31 -35.34
C VAL A 71 -17.16 -13.20 -36.26
N ASN A 72 -17.15 -11.95 -35.80
CA ASN A 72 -17.28 -10.83 -36.73
C ASN A 72 -15.97 -10.72 -37.54
N ALA A 73 -15.98 -11.26 -38.76
CA ALA A 73 -14.84 -11.29 -39.65
C ALA A 73 -14.29 -9.89 -39.96
N ASP A 74 -15.14 -8.85 -39.95
CA ASP A 74 -14.72 -7.48 -40.22
C ASP A 74 -13.86 -6.91 -39.09
N ALA A 75 -14.23 -7.19 -37.83
CA ALA A 75 -13.43 -6.77 -36.68
C ALA A 75 -12.05 -7.46 -36.71
N TYR A 76 -12.03 -8.76 -37.01
CA TYR A 76 -10.79 -9.53 -37.19
C TYR A 76 -9.90 -8.96 -38.29
N ASN A 77 -10.48 -8.63 -39.45
CA ASN A 77 -9.74 -8.08 -40.58
C ASN A 77 -9.16 -6.68 -40.28
N VAL A 78 -9.90 -5.82 -39.57
CA VAL A 78 -9.39 -4.51 -39.13
C VAL A 78 -8.23 -4.69 -38.17
N LEU A 79 -8.37 -5.57 -37.18
CA LEU A 79 -7.35 -5.88 -36.18
C LEU A 79 -6.07 -6.49 -36.77
N ASN A 80 -6.20 -7.32 -37.80
CA ASN A 80 -5.08 -7.95 -38.49
C ASN A 80 -4.45 -7.05 -39.57
N ALA A 81 -5.18 -6.06 -40.10
CA ALA A 81 -4.67 -5.12 -41.09
C ALA A 81 -3.76 -4.05 -40.49
N TYR A 82 -3.98 -3.69 -39.23
CA TYR A 82 -2.97 -3.02 -38.44
C TYR A 82 -2.01 -4.13 -37.96
N ASP A 83 -0.77 -4.14 -38.44
CA ASP A 83 0.29 -5.01 -37.93
C ASP A 83 0.61 -4.60 -36.48
N VAL A 84 -0.35 -4.87 -35.57
CA VAL A 84 -0.30 -4.54 -34.15
C VAL A 84 0.70 -5.49 -33.50
N ASN A 85 1.98 -5.27 -33.80
CA ASN A 85 3.10 -5.58 -32.91
C ASN A 85 3.05 -4.64 -31.67
N SER A 86 1.85 -4.37 -31.16
CA SER A 86 1.63 -3.57 -29.97
C SER A 86 1.86 -4.48 -28.78
N ASP A 87 3.10 -4.57 -28.31
CA ASP A 87 3.43 -5.10 -26.98
C ASP A 87 2.95 -4.13 -25.88
N LEU A 88 1.72 -3.62 -26.01
CA LEU A 88 1.07 -2.79 -25.03
C LEU A 88 0.51 -3.70 -23.94
N GLN A 89 1.05 -3.53 -22.74
CA GLN A 89 0.61 -4.21 -21.53
C GLN A 89 -0.01 -3.17 -20.62
N VAL A 90 -1.25 -3.42 -20.17
CA VAL A 90 -2.00 -2.53 -19.30
C VAL A 90 -2.29 -3.23 -17.98
N ARG A 91 -1.77 -2.71 -16.89
CA ARG A 91 -2.01 -3.18 -15.53
C ARG A 91 -3.01 -2.28 -14.83
N ILE A 92 -3.90 -2.92 -14.08
CA ILE A 92 -4.99 -2.26 -13.36
C ILE A 92 -4.73 -2.41 -11.86
N GLY A 93 -4.71 -1.29 -11.15
CA GLY A 93 -4.73 -1.19 -9.70
C GLY A 93 -6.04 -0.56 -9.19
N TYR A 94 -6.25 -0.53 -7.88
CA TYR A 94 -7.41 0.19 -7.30
C TYR A 94 -7.35 1.71 -7.57
N PHE A 95 -6.17 2.30 -7.46
CA PHE A 95 -5.97 3.75 -7.53
C PHE A 95 -5.31 4.25 -8.82
N GLY A 96 -4.87 3.36 -9.70
CA GLY A 96 -4.16 3.74 -10.92
C GLY A 96 -4.20 2.67 -12.00
N ILE A 97 -3.81 3.07 -13.20
CA ILE A 97 -3.55 2.19 -14.34
C ILE A 97 -2.09 2.41 -14.73
N CYS A 98 -1.41 1.33 -15.09
CA CYS A 98 -0.04 1.38 -15.57
C CYS A 98 0.02 0.81 -16.98
N THR A 99 0.73 1.46 -17.88
CA THR A 99 0.99 0.95 -19.23
C THR A 99 2.48 0.69 -19.39
N ASN A 100 2.81 -0.41 -20.05
CA ASN A 100 4.13 -0.65 -20.59
C ASN A 100 3.98 -0.81 -22.09
N SER A 101 4.81 -0.11 -22.84
CA SER A 101 4.75 -0.13 -24.29
C SER A 101 6.15 -0.25 -24.86
N SER A 102 6.46 -1.43 -25.39
CA SER A 102 7.73 -1.71 -26.05
C SER A 102 7.67 -1.28 -27.52
N TYR A 103 7.35 -0.02 -27.83
CA TYR A 103 7.49 0.45 -29.22
C TYR A 103 8.96 0.68 -29.55
N SER A 104 9.53 -0.23 -30.36
CA SER A 104 10.68 0.10 -31.20
C SER A 104 10.15 0.87 -32.42
N LEU A 105 10.58 2.13 -32.57
CA LEU A 105 10.32 2.85 -33.81
C LEU A 105 10.96 2.09 -34.99
N PRO A 106 10.30 1.96 -36.15
CA PRO A 106 10.95 1.44 -37.34
C PRO A 106 12.14 2.34 -37.68
N LEU A 107 13.32 1.72 -37.82
CA LEU A 107 14.63 2.36 -38.01
C LEU A 107 14.68 3.36 -39.19
N VAL A 108 13.70 3.30 -40.10
CA VAL A 108 13.61 4.14 -41.30
C VAL A 108 13.11 5.57 -40.99
N VAL A 109 12.31 5.77 -39.93
CA VAL A 109 11.79 7.10 -39.56
C VAL A 109 12.75 7.88 -38.66
N GLN A 110 13.61 7.19 -37.91
CA GLN A 110 14.59 7.83 -37.02
C GLN A 110 15.66 8.64 -37.78
N ASN A 111 15.90 8.29 -39.04
CA ASN A 111 16.89 8.97 -39.88
C ASN A 111 16.32 10.16 -40.67
N GLN A 112 15.00 10.35 -40.70
CA GLN A 112 14.34 11.38 -41.52
C GLN A 112 13.72 12.52 -40.70
N LEU A 113 13.46 12.33 -39.41
CA LEU A 113 12.90 13.37 -38.53
C LEU A 113 13.89 13.74 -37.43
N GLY A 114 14.97 14.40 -37.83
CA GLY A 114 15.90 15.04 -36.92
C GLY A 114 15.19 16.05 -36.02
N SER A 115 15.36 15.89 -34.71
CA SER A 115 15.12 16.87 -33.63
C SER A 115 13.70 17.37 -33.32
N LEU A 116 12.66 17.01 -34.07
CA LEU A 116 11.27 17.45 -33.80
C LEU A 116 10.32 16.33 -33.35
N ALA A 117 10.70 15.06 -33.47
CA ALA A 117 9.98 13.97 -32.81
C ALA A 117 10.40 13.86 -31.33
N PRO A 118 9.46 13.63 -30.39
CA PRO A 118 9.81 13.25 -29.03
C PRO A 118 10.71 12.03 -29.10
N LYS A 119 11.95 12.19 -28.63
CA LYS A 119 12.96 11.14 -28.55
C LYS A 119 12.33 9.93 -27.84
N PRO A 120 12.25 8.73 -28.46
CA PRO A 120 11.99 7.52 -27.69
C PRO A 120 13.13 7.39 -26.68
N SER A 121 12.82 7.62 -25.42
CA SER A 121 13.76 7.47 -24.33
C SER A 121 14.19 6.02 -24.28
N ASN A 122 15.36 5.71 -24.85
CA ASN A 122 16.14 4.49 -24.66
C ASN A 122 15.32 3.19 -24.59
N ALA A 123 15.36 2.42 -25.67
CA ALA A 123 14.96 1.00 -25.75
C ALA A 123 15.84 0.06 -24.88
N THR A 124 16.21 0.49 -23.68
CA THR A 124 16.86 -0.34 -22.66
C THR A 124 16.09 -0.37 -21.35
N ASN A 125 15.03 0.43 -21.17
CA ASN A 125 14.11 0.33 -20.03
C ASN A 125 12.66 0.56 -20.51
N ALA A 126 11.97 -0.51 -20.92
CA ALA A 126 10.51 -0.53 -21.05
C ALA A 126 9.90 -0.29 -19.65
N GLY A 127 9.75 0.98 -19.29
CA GLY A 127 9.33 1.44 -17.98
C GLY A 127 7.81 1.52 -17.88
N TRP A 128 7.26 1.10 -16.75
CA TRP A 128 5.83 1.24 -16.47
C TRP A 128 5.48 2.70 -16.24
N VAL A 129 4.61 3.27 -17.08
CA VAL A 129 4.05 4.62 -16.89
C VAL A 129 2.72 4.48 -16.19
N CYS A 130 2.57 5.10 -15.01
CA CYS A 130 1.41 4.91 -14.15
C CYS A 130 0.67 6.24 -13.99
N SER A 131 -0.65 6.23 -14.18
CA SER A 131 -1.49 7.41 -13.98
C SER A 131 -2.83 7.04 -13.37
N SER A 132 -3.36 7.92 -12.52
CA SER A 132 -4.74 7.84 -12.04
C SER A 132 -5.74 8.36 -13.07
N ASN A 133 -5.29 9.22 -14.00
CA ASN A 133 -6.10 9.81 -15.06
C ASN A 133 -5.87 9.07 -16.38
N ALA A 134 -6.81 8.19 -16.73
CA ALA A 134 -6.76 7.38 -17.94
C ALA A 134 -6.76 8.22 -19.23
N THR A 135 -7.38 9.40 -19.23
CA THR A 135 -7.41 10.27 -20.44
C THR A 135 -6.03 10.85 -20.74
N HIS A 136 -5.26 11.20 -19.72
CA HIS A 136 -3.88 11.64 -19.90
C HIS A 136 -3.03 10.52 -20.50
N LEU A 137 -3.22 9.29 -20.00
CA LEU A 137 -2.48 8.14 -20.48
C LEU A 137 -2.87 7.74 -21.91
N ALA A 138 -4.16 7.85 -22.26
CA ALA A 138 -4.64 7.58 -23.61
C ALA A 138 -4.12 8.58 -24.65
N ASN A 139 -3.87 9.84 -24.26
CA ASN A 139 -3.33 10.87 -25.13
C ASN A 139 -1.83 10.69 -25.45
N GLU A 140 -1.12 9.85 -24.70
CA GLU A 140 0.29 9.52 -24.98
C GLU A 140 0.44 8.53 -26.14
N PHE A 141 -0.62 7.82 -26.50
CA PHE A 141 -0.61 6.83 -27.59
C PHE A 141 -1.19 7.41 -28.88
N THR A 142 -0.52 7.13 -30.00
CA THR A 142 -0.96 7.52 -31.34
C THR A 142 -2.03 6.54 -31.83
N TRP A 143 -3.26 7.02 -31.91
CA TRP A 143 -4.40 6.32 -32.50
C TRP A 143 -4.30 6.29 -34.04
N PRO A 144 -4.63 5.17 -34.73
CA PRO A 144 -5.11 3.87 -34.25
C PRO A 144 -4.02 2.78 -34.14
N THR A 145 -2.78 3.09 -34.49
CA THR A 145 -1.72 2.09 -34.64
C THR A 145 -1.21 1.55 -33.32
N GLN A 146 -1.36 2.30 -32.22
CA GLN A 146 -0.76 1.94 -30.94
C GLN A 146 -1.69 1.25 -29.93
N ASP A 147 -3.00 1.50 -30.02
CA ASP A 147 -4.02 0.95 -29.12
C ASP A 147 -5.35 0.73 -29.88
N ALA A 148 -5.43 -0.29 -30.74
CA ALA A 148 -6.58 -0.51 -31.61
C ALA A 148 -7.90 -0.78 -30.86
N LEU A 149 -7.85 -1.37 -29.65
CA LEU A 149 -9.02 -1.70 -28.82
C LEU A 149 -9.36 -0.68 -27.74
N ASN A 150 -8.61 0.41 -27.63
CA ASN A 150 -8.73 1.34 -26.50
C ASN A 150 -8.54 0.65 -25.15
N LEU A 151 -7.49 -0.15 -25.03
CA LEU A 151 -7.23 -0.95 -23.85
C LEU A 151 -7.08 -0.08 -22.60
N VAL A 152 -6.56 1.15 -22.74
CA VAL A 152 -6.49 2.12 -21.64
C VAL A 152 -7.88 2.53 -21.15
N TYR A 153 -8.81 2.81 -22.05
CA TYR A 153 -10.20 3.13 -21.67
C TYR A 153 -10.93 1.92 -21.08
N VAL A 154 -10.76 0.73 -21.68
CA VAL A 154 -11.35 -0.51 -21.16
C VAL A 154 -10.84 -0.81 -19.76
N ALA A 155 -9.53 -0.66 -19.53
CA ALA A 155 -8.91 -0.81 -18.22
C ALA A 155 -9.49 0.19 -17.20
N ASN A 156 -9.73 1.43 -17.62
CA ASN A 156 -10.36 2.43 -16.77
C ASN A 156 -11.81 2.10 -16.42
N ALA A 157 -12.61 1.66 -17.40
CA ALA A 157 -13.99 1.26 -17.18
C ALA A 157 -14.08 0.07 -16.21
N VAL A 158 -13.23 -0.94 -16.39
CA VAL A 158 -13.12 -2.10 -15.48
C VAL A 158 -12.80 -1.64 -14.05
N ARG A 159 -11.83 -0.73 -13.89
CA ARG A 159 -11.45 -0.20 -12.59
C ARG A 159 -12.61 0.56 -11.92
N THR A 160 -13.27 1.47 -12.63
CA THR A 160 -14.31 2.34 -12.04
C THR A 160 -15.62 1.61 -11.76
N HIS A 161 -15.97 0.60 -12.56
CA HIS A 161 -17.26 -0.09 -12.43
C HIS A 161 -17.20 -1.41 -11.64
N SER A 162 -16.07 -2.13 -11.68
CA SER A 162 -16.01 -3.49 -11.12
C SER A 162 -15.13 -3.62 -9.88
N MET A 163 -14.23 -2.67 -9.60
CA MET A 163 -13.24 -2.77 -8.53
C MET A 163 -13.42 -1.63 -7.52
N THR A 164 -14.32 -1.79 -6.55
CA THR A 164 -14.54 -0.79 -5.50
C THR A 164 -13.63 -1.06 -4.28
N PRO A 165 -12.62 -0.22 -4.00
CA PRO A 165 -11.72 -0.43 -2.86
C PRO A 165 -12.40 -0.17 -1.50
N TRP A 166 -13.59 0.44 -1.50
CA TRP A 166 -14.29 0.93 -0.31
C TRP A 166 -14.49 -0.12 0.78
N VAL A 167 -14.81 -1.37 0.40
CA VAL A 167 -15.04 -2.45 1.37
C VAL A 167 -13.75 -2.81 2.11
N LEU A 168 -12.61 -2.84 1.42
CA LEU A 168 -11.31 -3.09 2.07
C LEU A 168 -10.86 -1.89 2.90
N ILE A 169 -11.15 -0.65 2.48
CA ILE A 169 -10.84 0.54 3.25
C ILE A 169 -11.58 0.49 4.60
N ILE A 170 -12.86 0.11 4.62
CA ILE A 170 -13.63 -0.07 5.86
C ILE A 170 -12.98 -1.15 6.74
N ALA A 171 -12.55 -2.27 6.16
CA ALA A 171 -11.86 -3.32 6.91
C ALA A 171 -10.54 -2.84 7.56
N ILE A 172 -9.75 -2.05 6.83
CA ILE A 172 -8.51 -1.44 7.36
C ILE A 172 -8.81 -0.50 8.53
N VAL A 173 -9.81 0.37 8.38
CA VAL A 173 -10.20 1.31 9.44
C VAL A 173 -10.67 0.57 10.68
N LEU A 174 -11.53 -0.44 10.54
CA LEU A 174 -12.00 -1.27 11.66
C LEU A 174 -10.84 -2.02 12.34
N SER A 175 -9.90 -2.54 11.56
CA SER A 175 -8.71 -3.21 12.10
C SER A 175 -7.78 -2.24 12.83
N GLY A 176 -7.59 -1.02 12.30
CA GLY A 176 -6.82 0.05 12.93
C GLY A 176 -7.44 0.50 14.26
N ILE A 177 -8.76 0.69 14.29
CA ILE A 177 -9.51 0.99 15.54
C ILE A 177 -9.31 -0.14 16.55
N SER A 178 -9.44 -1.40 16.12
CA SER A 178 -9.21 -2.55 17.00
C SER A 178 -7.81 -2.57 17.59
N CYS A 179 -6.79 -2.33 16.76
CA CYS A 179 -5.40 -2.23 17.19
C CYS A 179 -5.21 -1.13 18.25
N PHE A 180 -5.74 0.06 18.00
CA PHE A 180 -5.69 1.18 18.93
C PHE A 180 -6.40 0.86 20.26
N LEU A 181 -7.57 0.22 20.21
CA LEU A 181 -8.29 -0.22 21.40
C LEU A 181 -7.50 -1.27 22.21
N LEU A 182 -6.80 -2.20 21.57
CA LEU A 182 -5.95 -3.17 22.27
C LEU A 182 -4.75 -2.51 22.98
N ILE A 183 -4.19 -1.46 22.39
CA ILE A 183 -3.06 -0.72 22.97
C ILE A 183 -3.54 0.09 24.18
N LEU A 184 -4.68 0.78 24.06
CA LEU A 184 -5.22 1.61 25.14
C LEU A 184 -5.72 0.79 26.33
N VAL A 185 -6.29 -0.39 26.10
CA VAL A 185 -6.90 -1.21 27.14
C VAL A 185 -5.84 -2.11 27.79
N HIS A 186 -4.96 -1.49 28.57
CA HIS A 186 -3.96 -2.24 29.34
C HIS A 186 -4.59 -3.14 30.41
N THR A 187 -5.77 -2.78 30.93
CA THR A 187 -6.46 -3.49 32.01
C THR A 187 -7.55 -4.45 31.52
N THR A 188 -7.45 -5.74 31.87
CA THR A 188 -8.37 -6.87 31.60
C THR A 188 -9.79 -6.71 32.19
N GLY A 189 -10.12 -5.56 32.78
CA GLY A 189 -11.40 -5.31 33.46
C GLY A 189 -12.41 -4.48 32.67
N SER A 190 -11.98 -3.74 31.65
CA SER A 190 -12.77 -2.70 30.99
C SER A 190 -13.82 -3.25 30.02
N GLN A 191 -14.97 -2.57 29.94
CA GLN A 191 -16.02 -2.83 28.93
C GLN A 191 -15.53 -2.71 27.47
N ALA A 192 -14.31 -2.23 27.25
CA ALA A 192 -13.71 -2.11 25.93
C ALA A 192 -13.27 -3.45 25.30
N PHE A 193 -13.08 -4.52 26.08
CA PHE A 193 -12.65 -5.82 25.52
C PHE A 193 -13.67 -6.47 24.56
N PRO A 194 -14.99 -6.56 24.88
CA PRO A 194 -15.98 -7.07 23.92
C PRO A 194 -16.12 -6.17 22.68
N LEU A 195 -15.90 -4.86 22.82
CA LEU A 195 -15.89 -3.92 21.69
C LEU A 195 -14.78 -4.27 20.71
N THR A 196 -13.56 -4.47 21.21
CA THR A 196 -12.40 -4.85 20.40
C THR A 196 -12.59 -6.18 19.67
N THR A 197 -13.15 -7.18 20.35
CA THR A 197 -13.50 -8.47 19.72
C THR A 197 -14.51 -8.26 18.60
N GLY A 198 -15.58 -7.49 18.85
CA GLY A 198 -16.59 -7.16 17.84
C GLY A 198 -16.03 -6.42 16.62
N THR A 199 -15.18 -5.41 16.83
CA THR A 199 -14.56 -4.66 15.73
C THR A 199 -13.60 -5.53 14.91
N THR A 200 -12.87 -6.44 15.55
CA THR A 200 -11.97 -7.37 14.84
C THR A 200 -12.73 -8.38 14.00
N THR A 201 -13.80 -8.96 14.55
CA THR A 201 -14.67 -9.88 13.79
C THR A 201 -15.35 -9.15 12.64
N GLY A 202 -15.80 -7.91 12.83
CA GLY A 202 -16.32 -7.06 11.76
C GLY A 202 -15.28 -6.82 10.66
N ALA A 203 -14.05 -6.45 11.04
CA ALA A 203 -12.95 -6.25 10.08
C ALA A 203 -12.66 -7.52 9.26
N PHE A 204 -12.66 -8.70 9.90
CA PHE A 204 -12.50 -9.98 9.22
C PHE A 204 -13.61 -10.23 8.19
N LEU A 205 -14.87 -10.01 8.55
CA LEU A 205 -16.00 -10.22 7.64
C LEU A 205 -15.94 -9.29 6.42
N PHE A 206 -15.63 -8.00 6.64
CA PHE A 206 -15.44 -7.05 5.54
C PHE A 206 -14.23 -7.39 4.67
N ALA A 207 -13.13 -7.88 5.26
CA ALA A 207 -11.96 -8.32 4.50
C ALA A 207 -12.29 -9.52 3.59
N VAL A 208 -13.00 -10.52 4.11
CA VAL A 208 -13.46 -11.68 3.31
C VAL A 208 -14.39 -11.23 2.18
N LEU A 209 -15.37 -10.37 2.49
CA LEU A 209 -16.29 -9.83 1.49
C LEU A 209 -15.55 -9.04 0.40
N GLY A 210 -14.59 -8.20 0.80
CA GLY A 210 -13.73 -7.44 -0.10
C GLY A 210 -12.93 -8.36 -1.03
N MET A 211 -12.18 -9.31 -0.47
CA MET A 211 -11.32 -10.21 -1.24
C MET A 211 -12.12 -11.14 -2.18
N THR A 212 -13.25 -11.66 -1.72
CA THR A 212 -14.11 -12.51 -2.56
C THR A 212 -14.75 -11.72 -3.70
N SER A 213 -15.26 -10.52 -3.44
CA SER A 213 -15.82 -9.65 -4.48
C SER A 213 -14.81 -9.32 -5.58
N GLN A 214 -13.54 -9.09 -5.21
CA GLN A 214 -12.45 -8.82 -6.14
C GLN A 214 -12.13 -10.04 -7.00
N GLN A 215 -11.99 -11.21 -6.39
CA GLN A 215 -11.69 -12.43 -7.13
C GLN A 215 -12.81 -12.78 -8.11
N THR A 216 -14.08 -12.61 -7.70
CA THR A 216 -15.23 -12.82 -8.58
C THR A 216 -15.22 -11.84 -9.74
N ALA A 217 -15.04 -10.54 -9.49
CA ALA A 217 -14.97 -9.54 -10.55
C ALA A 217 -13.86 -9.86 -11.57
N ILE A 218 -12.66 -10.19 -11.08
CA ILE A 218 -11.50 -10.52 -11.94
C ILE A 218 -11.77 -11.77 -12.78
N ASN A 219 -12.34 -12.82 -12.19
CA ASN A 219 -12.66 -14.05 -12.90
C ASN A 219 -13.77 -13.86 -13.95
N SER A 220 -14.75 -13.01 -13.66
CA SER A 220 -15.80 -12.68 -14.63
C SER A 220 -15.26 -11.87 -15.81
N ILE A 221 -14.44 -10.86 -15.54
CA ILE A 221 -13.83 -10.02 -16.59
C ILE A 221 -12.94 -10.86 -17.51
N SER A 222 -12.12 -11.76 -16.95
CA SER A 222 -11.24 -12.59 -17.76
C SER A 222 -12.05 -13.46 -18.73
N GLN A 223 -13.08 -14.14 -18.26
CA GLN A 223 -13.93 -14.99 -19.12
C GLN A 223 -14.68 -14.21 -20.20
N MET A 224 -15.24 -13.04 -19.86
CA MET A 224 -15.95 -12.19 -20.81
C MET A 224 -15.02 -11.66 -21.88
N ALA A 225 -13.85 -11.18 -21.49
CA ALA A 225 -12.88 -10.63 -22.44
C ALA A 225 -12.25 -11.72 -23.32
N PHE A 226 -11.99 -12.94 -22.82
CA PHE A 226 -11.54 -14.04 -23.68
C PHE A 226 -12.59 -14.41 -24.74
N THR A 227 -13.86 -14.45 -24.36
CA THR A 227 -14.97 -14.77 -25.28
C THR A 227 -15.14 -13.69 -26.35
N LEU A 228 -15.07 -12.41 -25.96
CA LEU A 228 -15.26 -11.28 -26.88
C LEU A 228 -14.05 -11.01 -27.77
N SER A 229 -12.83 -11.19 -27.25
CA SER A 229 -11.60 -10.91 -27.98
C SER A 229 -11.08 -12.10 -28.80
N GLN A 230 -11.70 -13.27 -28.68
CA GLN A 230 -11.31 -14.48 -29.43
C GLN A 230 -9.81 -14.80 -29.29
N ASN A 231 -9.31 -14.78 -28.07
CA ASN A 231 -7.88 -14.92 -27.73
C ASN A 231 -6.95 -13.81 -28.24
N SER A 232 -7.46 -12.69 -28.76
CA SER A 232 -6.60 -11.54 -29.11
C SER A 232 -6.05 -10.81 -27.87
N LEU A 233 -6.69 -11.02 -26.70
CA LEU A 233 -6.23 -10.48 -25.43
C LEU A 233 -5.80 -11.61 -24.49
N LYS A 234 -4.60 -11.45 -23.94
CA LYS A 234 -4.11 -12.24 -22.82
C LYS A 234 -4.37 -11.49 -21.52
N ILE A 235 -5.20 -12.06 -20.67
CA ILE A 235 -5.49 -11.50 -19.34
C ILE A 235 -4.79 -12.33 -18.28
N THR A 236 -3.87 -11.70 -17.56
CA THR A 236 -3.13 -12.32 -16.47
C THR A 236 -3.57 -11.73 -15.15
N THR A 237 -3.95 -12.57 -14.19
CA THR A 237 -4.32 -12.13 -12.84
C THR A 237 -3.08 -11.93 -11.98
N GLY A 238 -3.07 -10.85 -11.20
CA GLY A 238 -1.97 -10.52 -10.30
C GLY A 238 -1.96 -11.41 -9.06
N LYS A 239 -1.22 -12.52 -9.14
CA LYS A 239 -1.13 -13.51 -8.05
C LYS A 239 -0.57 -12.93 -6.76
N SER A 240 0.36 -11.98 -6.84
CA SER A 240 0.99 -11.37 -5.66
C SER A 240 0.02 -10.51 -4.86
N ALA A 241 -0.75 -9.64 -5.52
CA ALA A 241 -1.75 -8.80 -4.82
C ALA A 241 -2.86 -9.65 -4.19
N ALA A 242 -3.35 -10.66 -4.91
CA ALA A 242 -4.32 -11.62 -4.37
C ALA A 242 -3.74 -12.39 -3.17
N GLY A 243 -2.50 -12.87 -3.28
CA GLY A 243 -1.81 -13.60 -2.21
C GLY A 243 -1.65 -12.78 -0.93
N LEU A 244 -1.24 -11.50 -1.05
CA LEU A 244 -1.11 -10.59 0.08
C LEU A 244 -2.46 -10.32 0.76
N GLY A 245 -3.53 -10.10 -0.02
CA GLY A 245 -4.86 -9.87 0.52
C GLY A 245 -5.44 -11.09 1.26
N TRP A 246 -5.27 -12.29 0.70
CA TRP A 246 -5.69 -13.53 1.35
C TRP A 246 -4.84 -13.86 2.58
N ALA A 247 -3.53 -13.62 2.54
CA ALA A 247 -2.66 -13.76 3.71
C ALA A 247 -3.08 -12.81 4.85
N ALA A 248 -3.38 -11.55 4.53
CA ALA A 248 -3.89 -10.59 5.52
C ALA A 248 -5.22 -11.06 6.13
N THR A 249 -6.13 -11.57 5.30
CA THR A 249 -7.42 -12.11 5.72
C THR A 249 -7.24 -13.32 6.65
N ALA A 250 -6.27 -14.19 6.38
CA ALA A 250 -5.94 -15.33 7.25
C ALA A 250 -5.38 -14.86 8.62
N PHE A 251 -4.55 -13.83 8.65
CA PHE A 251 -4.10 -13.25 9.93
C PHE A 251 -5.24 -12.59 10.70
N LEU A 252 -6.17 -11.90 10.02
CA LEU A 252 -7.38 -11.37 10.65
C LEU A 252 -8.24 -12.49 11.24
N PHE A 253 -8.41 -13.61 10.52
CA PHE A 253 -9.13 -14.78 11.02
C PHE A 253 -8.51 -15.34 12.30
N LEU A 254 -7.19 -15.56 12.28
CA LEU A 254 -6.43 -16.04 13.45
C LEU A 254 -6.56 -15.07 14.64
N SER A 255 -6.46 -13.76 14.39
CA SER A 255 -6.62 -12.74 15.43
C SER A 255 -8.04 -12.72 16.01
N SER A 256 -9.07 -12.89 15.17
CA SER A 256 -10.47 -12.95 15.59
C SER A 256 -10.71 -14.17 16.49
N ILE A 257 -10.20 -15.35 16.12
CA ILE A 257 -10.30 -16.55 16.96
C ILE A 257 -9.58 -16.34 18.29
N ALA A 258 -8.35 -15.81 18.26
CA ALA A 258 -7.56 -15.58 19.47
C ALA A 258 -8.28 -14.65 20.47
N LEU A 259 -8.87 -13.54 19.99
CA LEU A 259 -9.63 -12.62 20.84
C LEU A 259 -10.89 -13.26 21.42
N VAL A 260 -11.61 -14.06 20.63
CA VAL A 260 -12.79 -14.79 21.11
C VAL A 260 -12.41 -15.80 22.19
N LEU A 261 -11.33 -16.56 22.02
CA LEU A 261 -10.84 -17.50 23.03
C LEU A 261 -10.45 -16.79 24.33
N ILE A 262 -9.74 -15.65 24.24
CA ILE A 262 -9.39 -14.85 25.41
C ILE A 262 -10.67 -14.35 26.10
N PHE A 263 -11.64 -13.84 25.34
CA PHE A 263 -12.92 -13.36 25.88
C PHE A 263 -13.69 -14.45 26.63
N ILE A 264 -13.81 -15.65 26.05
CA ILE A 264 -14.48 -16.79 26.69
C ILE A 264 -13.72 -17.20 27.96
N SER A 265 -12.39 -17.24 27.90
CA SER A 265 -11.55 -17.62 29.05
C SER A 265 -11.78 -16.69 30.25
N GLU A 266 -11.93 -15.39 30.02
CA GLU A 266 -12.18 -14.42 31.09
C GLU A 266 -13.60 -14.52 31.64
N LYS A 267 -14.60 -14.74 30.78
CA LYS A 267 -15.98 -15.01 31.25
C LYS A 267 -16.04 -16.24 32.15
N ASN A 268 -15.34 -17.31 31.77
CA ASN A 268 -15.32 -18.53 32.56
C ASN A 268 -14.62 -18.35 33.91
N ILE A 269 -13.56 -17.54 33.99
CA ILE A 269 -12.88 -17.24 35.26
C ILE A 269 -13.81 -16.44 36.18
N ARG A 270 -14.46 -15.39 35.66
CA ARG A 270 -15.39 -14.57 36.45
C ARG A 270 -16.57 -15.37 37.01
N ALA A 271 -17.08 -16.33 36.23
CA ALA A 271 -18.15 -17.23 36.67
C ALA A 271 -17.70 -18.14 37.84
N ARG A 272 -16.47 -18.67 37.78
CA ARG A 272 -15.94 -19.50 38.87
C ARG A 272 -15.67 -18.70 40.15
N ASP A 273 -15.20 -17.46 40.01
CA ASP A 273 -14.96 -16.58 41.16
C ASP A 273 -16.28 -16.22 41.87
N SER A 274 -17.38 -15.99 41.13
CA SER A 274 -18.70 -15.76 41.76
C SER A 274 -19.24 -16.98 42.51
N ASP A 275 -18.97 -18.19 42.02
CA ASP A 275 -19.38 -19.43 42.69
C ASP A 275 -18.58 -19.63 43.99
N LEU A 276 -17.28 -19.33 43.97
CA LEU A 276 -16.40 -19.35 45.15
C LEU A 276 -16.86 -18.33 46.21
N GLU A 277 -17.15 -17.09 45.82
CA GLU A 277 -17.64 -16.04 46.73
C GLU A 277 -18.96 -16.47 47.40
N SER A 278 -19.85 -17.14 46.67
CA SER A 278 -21.11 -17.66 47.24
C SER A 278 -20.92 -18.84 48.21
N SER A 279 -19.81 -19.57 48.09
CA SER A 279 -19.48 -20.74 48.91
C SER A 279 -18.81 -20.38 50.24
N PHE A 280 -18.25 -19.17 50.37
CA PHE A 280 -17.68 -18.64 51.60
C PHE A 280 -18.54 -17.47 52.11
N PRO A 281 -19.65 -17.73 52.81
CA PRO A 281 -20.38 -16.65 53.48
C PRO A 281 -19.40 -15.95 54.42
N ARG A 282 -19.20 -14.63 54.24
CA ARG A 282 -18.46 -13.78 55.18
C ARG A 282 -18.92 -14.12 56.60
N GLU A 283 -18.06 -14.76 57.38
CA GLU A 283 -18.22 -14.76 58.83
C GLU A 283 -18.35 -13.30 59.25
N ALA A 284 -19.46 -12.99 59.93
CA ALA A 284 -19.73 -11.66 60.44
C ALA A 284 -18.51 -11.20 61.25
N PRO A 285 -18.10 -9.91 61.13
CA PRO A 285 -16.90 -9.42 61.78
C PRO A 285 -16.98 -9.70 63.28
N THR A 286 -16.23 -10.72 63.72
CA THR A 286 -15.94 -10.94 65.12
C THR A 286 -15.19 -9.71 65.60
N LYS A 287 -15.65 -9.15 66.73
CA LYS A 287 -15.02 -7.99 67.37
C LYS A 287 -13.55 -8.31 67.61
N VAL A 288 -12.70 -7.78 66.74
CA VAL A 288 -11.24 -7.79 66.88
C VAL A 288 -10.94 -7.04 68.17
N SER A 289 -10.28 -7.72 69.11
CA SER A 289 -9.82 -7.12 70.36
C SER A 289 -8.84 -6.01 70.06
N HIS A 290 -8.92 -4.92 70.85
CA HIS A 290 -8.14 -3.68 70.74
C HIS A 290 -6.61 -3.85 70.60
N GLU A 291 -6.07 -5.03 70.89
CA GLU A 291 -4.65 -5.38 70.81
C GLU A 291 -4.20 -5.72 69.38
N GLU A 292 -5.09 -6.22 68.50
CA GLU A 292 -4.78 -6.50 67.07
C GLU A 292 -4.82 -5.24 66.20
N GLU A 293 -5.49 -4.17 66.67
CA GLU A 293 -5.60 -2.90 65.95
C GLU A 293 -4.29 -2.10 65.99
N GLU A 294 -3.48 -2.29 67.04
CA GLU A 294 -2.17 -1.64 67.21
C GLU A 294 -1.10 -2.27 66.30
N GLU A 295 -1.04 -3.60 66.18
CA GLU A 295 -0.13 -4.28 65.24
C GLU A 295 -0.52 -4.01 63.77
N ALA A 296 -1.82 -3.91 63.47
CA ALA A 296 -2.28 -3.54 62.13
C ALA A 296 -1.89 -2.10 61.75
N GLN A 297 -1.82 -1.18 62.72
CA GLN A 297 -1.38 0.19 62.50
C GLN A 297 0.14 0.28 62.24
N GLU A 298 0.95 -0.52 62.94
CA GLU A 298 2.40 -0.58 62.72
C GLU A 298 2.71 -1.14 61.32
N VAL A 299 2.08 -2.24 60.92
CA VAL A 299 2.26 -2.85 59.58
C VAL A 299 1.83 -1.89 58.47
N LYS A 300 0.74 -1.13 58.67
CA LYS A 300 0.28 -0.14 57.69
C LYS A 300 1.30 0.99 57.47
N SER A 301 1.90 1.50 58.55
CA SER A 301 2.95 2.53 58.46
C SER A 301 4.20 2.02 57.74
N LEU A 302 4.54 0.74 57.92
CA LEU A 302 5.70 0.11 57.28
C LEU A 302 5.47 -0.10 55.76
N ILE A 303 4.23 -0.43 55.37
CA ILE A 303 3.83 -0.57 53.95
C ILE A 303 3.86 0.78 53.24
N GLU A 304 3.38 1.85 53.87
CA GLU A 304 3.43 3.21 53.31
C GLU A 304 4.88 3.69 53.13
N ALA A 305 5.76 3.44 54.11
CA ALA A 305 7.18 3.77 54.02
C ALA A 305 7.95 2.97 52.93
N MET A 306 7.55 1.72 52.67
CA MET A 306 8.10 0.94 51.55
C MET A 306 7.56 1.41 50.19
N GLY A 307 6.29 1.82 50.14
CA GLY A 307 5.65 2.36 48.94
C GLY A 307 6.40 3.57 48.38
N ASP A 308 6.76 4.53 49.23
CA ASP A 308 7.46 5.75 48.83
C ASP A 308 8.88 5.48 48.32
N LYS A 309 9.60 4.51 48.92
CA LYS A 309 10.92 4.10 48.43
C LYS A 309 10.85 3.41 47.07
N VAL A 310 9.84 2.57 46.84
CA VAL A 310 9.64 1.89 45.55
C VAL A 310 9.19 2.87 44.47
N LEU A 311 8.35 3.85 44.82
CA LEU A 311 7.90 4.89 43.90
C LEU A 311 9.05 5.80 43.47
N GLY A 312 9.92 6.20 44.41
CA GLY A 312 11.12 6.99 44.11
C GLY A 312 12.13 6.25 43.23
N ALA A 313 12.32 4.95 43.45
CA ALA A 313 13.20 4.13 42.60
C ALA A 313 12.67 4.00 41.16
N ARG A 314 11.34 3.85 40.99
CA ARG A 314 10.70 3.82 39.67
C ARG A 314 10.80 5.15 38.94
N GLN A 315 10.65 6.27 39.64
CA GLN A 315 10.80 7.60 39.02
C GLN A 315 12.23 7.86 38.52
N ARG A 316 13.26 7.37 39.25
CA ARG A 316 14.66 7.47 38.78
C ARG A 316 14.93 6.61 37.55
N ALA A 317 14.43 5.38 37.53
CA ALA A 317 14.57 4.50 36.36
C ALA A 317 13.85 5.05 35.12
N ALA A 318 12.65 5.64 35.30
CA ALA A 318 11.92 6.28 34.21
C ALA A 318 12.64 7.53 33.66
N ALA A 319 13.28 8.31 34.54
CA ALA A 319 14.08 9.47 34.11
C ALA A 319 15.34 9.06 33.32
N GLU A 320 15.97 7.94 33.70
CA GLU A 320 17.14 7.40 32.99
C GLU A 320 16.76 6.86 31.60
N GLN A 321 15.62 6.17 31.48
CA GLN A 321 15.10 5.72 30.18
C GLN A 321 14.73 6.91 29.27
N ALA A 322 14.08 7.95 29.81
CA ALA A 322 13.76 9.14 29.03
C ALA A 322 15.01 9.88 28.53
N ALA A 323 16.09 9.89 29.30
CA ALA A 323 17.36 10.48 28.89
C ALA A 323 18.04 9.67 27.78
N GLU A 324 17.95 8.34 27.82
CA GLU A 324 18.51 7.47 26.78
C GLU A 324 17.72 7.59 25.46
N GLU A 325 16.40 7.68 25.52
CA GLU A 325 15.54 7.88 24.34
C GLU A 325 15.81 9.23 23.67
N ALA A 326 15.96 10.31 24.45
CA ALA A 326 16.34 11.62 23.93
C ALA A 326 17.73 11.64 23.28
N ALA A 327 18.69 10.86 23.80
CA ALA A 327 20.02 10.73 23.21
C ALA A 327 19.98 10.00 21.85
N ILE A 328 19.14 8.96 21.73
CA ILE A 328 18.95 8.21 20.48
C ILE A 328 18.27 9.09 19.43
N GLU A 329 17.23 9.85 19.81
CA GLU A 329 16.54 10.77 18.90
C GLU A 329 17.49 11.85 18.37
N TYR A 330 18.35 12.40 19.24
CA TYR A 330 19.37 13.36 18.84
C TYR A 330 20.38 12.78 17.84
N ASP A 331 20.84 11.53 18.03
CA ASP A 331 21.78 10.89 17.09
C ASP A 331 21.13 10.59 15.74
N MET A 332 19.85 10.17 15.73
CA MET A 332 19.10 10.00 14.47
C MET A 332 18.95 11.31 13.71
N ALA A 333 18.53 12.39 14.39
CA ALA A 333 18.40 13.72 13.77
C ALA A 333 19.73 14.22 13.20
N ARG A 334 20.85 13.96 13.90
CA ARG A 334 22.19 14.28 13.41
C ARG A 334 22.52 13.52 12.12
N ARG A 335 22.30 12.20 12.08
CA ARG A 335 22.58 11.38 10.89
C ARG A 335 21.74 11.79 9.69
N GLU A 336 20.47 12.16 9.89
CA GLU A 336 19.62 12.70 8.83
C GLU A 336 20.15 14.02 8.28
N SER A 337 20.62 14.92 9.14
CA SER A 337 21.23 16.19 8.70
C SER A 337 22.50 15.97 7.88
N GLU A 338 23.33 15.00 8.26
CA GLU A 338 24.56 14.63 7.55
C GLU A 338 24.23 13.97 6.20
N ALA A 339 23.21 13.11 6.15
CA ALA A 339 22.73 12.49 4.91
C ALA A 339 22.17 13.52 3.92
N GLN A 340 21.35 14.47 4.39
CA GLN A 340 20.82 15.55 3.55
C GLN A 340 21.93 16.44 3.00
N LYS A 341 22.96 16.74 3.80
CA LYS A 341 24.14 17.48 3.35
C LYS A 341 24.88 16.72 2.25
N ALA A 342 25.10 15.41 2.42
CA ALA A 342 25.74 14.57 1.40
C ALA A 342 24.95 14.53 0.08
N THR A 343 23.61 14.45 0.15
CA THR A 343 22.76 14.49 -1.05
C THR A 343 22.85 15.84 -1.78
N ARG A 344 22.89 16.96 -1.05
CA ARG A 344 23.06 18.30 -1.65
C ARG A 344 24.43 18.44 -2.32
N ASP A 345 25.49 17.95 -1.68
CA ASP A 345 26.84 17.99 -2.25
C ASP A 345 26.96 17.11 -3.51
N ALA A 346 26.31 15.95 -3.53
CA ALA A 346 26.25 15.09 -4.72
C ALA A 346 25.51 15.77 -5.89
N ALA A 347 24.35 16.38 -5.61
CA ALA A 347 23.58 17.13 -6.60
C ALA A 347 24.37 18.33 -7.16
N ALA A 348 25.11 19.05 -6.30
CA ALA A 348 25.96 20.16 -6.74
C ALA A 348 27.09 19.71 -7.67
N ARG A 349 27.71 18.55 -7.41
CA ARG A 349 28.73 17.96 -8.29
C ARG A 349 28.16 17.55 -9.65
N GLU A 350 26.96 16.99 -9.68
CA GLU A 350 26.28 16.64 -10.94
C GLU A 350 25.91 17.90 -11.75
N ALA A 351 25.43 18.96 -11.09
CA ALA A 351 25.17 20.23 -11.75
C ALA A 351 26.44 20.84 -12.36
N ALA A 352 27.56 20.81 -11.64
CA ALA A 352 28.84 21.29 -12.13
C ALA A 352 29.36 20.47 -13.33
N SER A 353 29.18 19.14 -13.33
CA SER A 353 29.59 18.30 -14.45
C SER A 353 28.74 18.57 -15.71
N ARG A 354 27.43 18.77 -15.55
CA ARG A 354 26.53 19.15 -16.65
C ARG A 354 26.90 20.52 -17.24
N GLN A 355 27.26 21.50 -16.40
CA GLN A 355 27.68 22.82 -16.86
C GLN A 355 28.99 22.75 -17.69
N SER A 356 29.96 21.93 -17.24
CA SER A 356 31.21 21.72 -17.97
C SER A 356 30.98 21.05 -19.33
N ALA A 357 30.13 20.01 -19.37
CA ALA A 357 29.75 19.34 -20.62
C ALA A 357 29.03 20.30 -21.59
N HIS A 358 28.16 21.18 -21.09
CA HIS A 358 27.47 22.16 -21.92
C HIS A 358 28.44 23.19 -22.52
N ASN A 359 29.41 23.67 -21.75
CA ASN A 359 30.43 24.61 -22.25
C ASN A 359 31.35 23.98 -23.30
N ALA A 360 31.70 22.70 -23.16
CA ALA A 360 32.50 21.98 -24.15
C ALA A 360 31.75 21.75 -25.48
N ALA A 361 30.42 21.66 -25.45
CA ALA A 361 29.58 21.46 -26.63
C ALA A 361 29.26 22.76 -27.40
N ARG A 362 29.71 23.93 -26.93
CA ARG A 362 29.42 25.20 -27.59
C ARG A 362 30.34 25.33 -28.81
N PRO A 363 29.80 25.36 -30.05
CA PRO A 363 30.62 25.53 -31.24
C PRO A 363 31.35 26.88 -31.19
N PRO A 364 32.60 26.98 -31.70
CA PRO A 364 33.34 28.24 -31.73
C PRO A 364 32.52 29.29 -32.47
N SER A 365 32.30 30.44 -31.83
CA SER A 365 31.54 31.53 -32.43
C SER A 365 32.19 31.96 -33.75
N PRO A 366 31.41 32.11 -34.83
CA PRO A 366 31.93 32.61 -36.10
C PRO A 366 32.43 34.04 -35.87
N MET A 367 33.66 34.31 -36.32
CA MET A 367 34.26 35.64 -36.28
C MET A 367 33.33 36.61 -37.02
N ALA A 368 32.99 37.71 -36.34
CA ALA A 368 32.14 38.76 -36.86
C ALA A 368 32.79 39.43 -38.08
N GLU A 369 32.22 39.20 -39.25
CA GLU A 369 32.54 39.91 -40.48
C GLU A 369 31.66 41.16 -40.55
N SER A 370 32.28 42.34 -40.43
CA SER A 370 31.61 43.63 -40.53
C SER A 370 31.23 43.89 -41.98
N ASN A 371 29.94 43.95 -42.29
CA ASN A 371 29.48 44.49 -43.57
C ASN A 371 28.42 45.58 -43.36
N HIS A 372 28.84 46.80 -43.66
CA HIS A 372 28.01 47.97 -43.89
C HIS A 372 26.98 47.67 -44.99
N PHE A 373 25.69 47.76 -44.66
CA PHE A 373 24.63 47.82 -45.68
C PHE A 373 23.77 49.07 -45.51
N ARG A 374 23.80 49.90 -46.55
CA ARG A 374 23.20 51.23 -46.66
C ARG A 374 21.80 51.07 -47.28
N MET A 375 20.75 51.47 -46.59
CA MET A 375 19.39 51.52 -47.17
C MET A 375 19.14 52.85 -47.90
N PRO A 376 18.50 52.84 -49.08
CA PRO A 376 17.85 54.03 -49.63
C PRO A 376 16.32 53.89 -49.66
N GLY A 377 15.65 55.02 -49.48
CA GLY A 377 14.39 55.32 -50.18
C GLY A 377 13.08 55.03 -49.45
N THR A 378 12.66 55.96 -48.60
CA THR A 378 11.25 56.15 -48.24
C THR A 378 10.50 56.78 -49.41
N ILE A 379 9.49 56.07 -49.93
CA ILE A 379 8.50 56.63 -50.87
C ILE A 379 7.16 56.72 -50.14
N SER A 380 6.69 57.95 -49.97
CA SER A 380 5.35 58.31 -49.51
C SER A 380 4.31 58.01 -50.58
N MET A 381 3.10 57.61 -50.19
CA MET A 381 1.88 57.89 -50.95
C MET A 381 0.65 58.02 -50.03
N PRO A 382 -0.39 58.74 -50.49
CA PRO A 382 -1.32 59.47 -49.64
C PRO A 382 -2.68 58.78 -49.46
N THR A 383 -3.36 59.18 -48.40
CA THR A 383 -4.79 58.96 -48.12
C THR A 383 -5.67 59.41 -49.27
N PRO A 384 -6.86 58.79 -49.43
CA PRO A 384 -8.06 59.62 -49.33
C PRO A 384 -9.22 58.96 -48.56
N TYR A 385 -9.90 59.85 -47.82
CA TYR A 385 -11.33 59.95 -47.48
C TYR A 385 -12.24 58.72 -47.50
#